data_AF-A0A0R2PX30-F1
#
_entry.id   AF-A0A0R2PX30-F1
#
_cell.length_a   1.000
_cell.length_b   1.000
_cell.length_c   1.000
_cell.angle_alpha   90.00
_cell.angle_beta   90.00
_cell.angle_gamma   90.00
#
_symmetry.space_group_name_H-M   'P 1'
#
loop_
_entity.id
_entity.type
_entity.pdbx_description
1 polymer ?
#
loop_
_entity_poly.entity_id
_entity_poly.type
_entity_poly.pdbx_seq_one_letter_code
_entity_poly.pdbx_strand_id
1 'polypeptide(L)'
;MPNGGWIIDTPGVRSFGLEHIDKSRVIASFTEFESVIASCPKNCSHDEATCALNNYVKTSPQASSRLASLQRLLDSSRQEII
;
A
#
# COMPACT_ATOMS: atom_id res chain seq x y z
N MET A 1 -19.79 20.40 20.07
CA MET A 1 -20.65 19.21 19.83
C MET A 1 -21.45 18.94 21.10
N PRO A 2 -22.78 18.73 21.03
CA PRO A 2 -23.64 18.79 22.21
C PRO A 2 -23.43 17.73 23.30
N ASN A 3 -22.63 16.69 23.08
CA ASN A 3 -22.46 15.59 24.05
C ASN A 3 -20.99 15.25 24.40
N GLY A 4 -20.05 16.19 24.22
CA GLY A 4 -18.65 15.99 24.60
C GLY A 4 -17.88 15.10 23.61
N GLY A 5 -17.08 15.74 22.76
CA GLY A 5 -16.12 15.08 21.88
C GLY A 5 -15.00 16.05 21.58
N TRP A 6 -13.75 15.61 21.72
CA TRP A 6 -12.59 16.40 21.41
C TRP A 6 -12.21 16.19 19.94
N ILE A 7 -12.27 17.27 19.16
CA ILE A 7 -11.77 17.29 17.79
C ILE A 7 -10.28 17.58 17.88
N ILE A 8 -9.46 16.61 17.49
CA ILE A 8 -8.04 16.82 17.31
C ILE A 8 -7.84 17.32 15.88
N ASP A 9 -7.69 18.63 15.73
CA ASP A 9 -7.37 19.29 14.46
C ASP A 9 -5.84 19.33 14.31
N THR A 10 -5.25 18.27 13.76
CA THR A 10 -3.82 18.27 13.42
C THR A 10 -3.61 18.98 12.08
N PRO A 11 -2.80 20.05 12.00
CA PRO A 11 -2.44 20.67 10.73
C PRO A 11 -1.83 19.61 9.82
N GLY A 12 -2.37 19.51 8.59
CA GLY A 12 -2.21 18.36 7.70
C GLY A 12 -0.82 17.71 7.73
N VAL A 13 -0.78 16.46 8.15
CA VAL A 13 0.38 15.58 8.04
C VAL A 13 0.82 15.52 6.57
N ARG A 14 1.95 16.17 6.24
CA ARG A 14 2.48 16.19 4.87
C ARG A 14 3.49 15.08 4.61
N SER A 15 4.01 14.47 5.67
CA SER A 15 5.03 13.43 5.59
C SER A 15 4.83 12.47 6.78
N PHE A 16 4.27 11.29 6.54
CA PHE A 16 4.54 10.15 7.41
C PHE A 16 5.82 9.53 6.88
N GLY A 17 6.92 9.66 7.61
CA GLY A 17 8.15 8.96 7.27
C GLY A 17 7.88 7.45 7.30
N LEU A 18 7.84 6.80 6.13
CA LEU A 18 7.85 5.34 6.02
C LEU A 18 9.26 4.76 6.22
N GLU A 19 10.14 5.54 6.87
CA GLU A 19 11.60 5.37 6.91
C GLU A 19 12.04 4.02 7.50
N HIS A 20 11.17 3.35 8.26
CA HIS A 20 11.45 2.02 8.84
C HIS A 20 10.24 1.07 8.76
N ILE A 21 9.32 1.29 7.82
CA ILE A 21 8.17 0.40 7.67
C ILE A 21 8.56 -0.84 6.87
N ASP A 22 8.37 -2.00 7.48
CA ASP A 22 8.55 -3.29 6.85
C ASP A 22 7.60 -3.46 5.65
N LYS A 23 8.13 -3.97 4.53
CA LYS A 23 7.36 -4.14 3.29
C LYS A 23 6.19 -5.10 3.47
N SER A 24 6.37 -6.17 4.25
CA SER A 24 5.28 -7.11 4.53
C SER A 24 4.15 -6.43 5.32
N ARG A 25 4.47 -5.45 6.18
CA ARG A 25 3.46 -4.62 6.88
C ARG A 25 2.70 -3.70 5.93
N VAL A 26 3.38 -3.09 4.96
CA VAL A 26 2.70 -2.32 3.90
C VAL A 26 1.74 -3.22 3.15
N ILE A 27 2.24 -4.36 2.67
CA ILE A 27 1.46 -5.33 1.89
C ILE A 27 0.22 -5.80 2.67
N ALA A 28 0.39 -6.16 3.95
CA ALA A 28 -0.70 -6.61 4.82
C ALA A 28 -1.78 -5.54 5.06
N SER A 29 -1.47 -4.25 4.83
CA SER A 29 -2.44 -3.15 4.94
C SER A 29 -3.40 -3.07 3.73
N PHE A 30 -3.12 -3.82 2.65
CA PHE A 30 -3.98 -3.96 1.48
C PHE A 30 -4.64 -5.35 1.49
N THR A 31 -5.55 -5.55 2.45
CA THR A 31 -6.22 -6.84 2.67
C THR A 31 -7.02 -7.31 1.46
N GLU A 32 -7.48 -6.41 0.59
CA GLU A 32 -8.15 -6.78 -0.66
C GLU A 32 -7.27 -7.58 -1.63
N PHE A 33 -5.94 -7.53 -1.46
CA PHE A 33 -4.97 -8.19 -2.33
C PHE A 33 -4.42 -9.50 -1.75
N GLU A 34 -4.70 -9.83 -0.49
CA GLU A 34 -4.11 -10.98 0.21
C GLU A 34 -4.27 -12.30 -0.58
N SER A 35 -5.48 -12.57 -1.05
CA SER A 35 -5.80 -13.79 -1.81
C SER A 35 -5.09 -13.87 -3.16
N VAL A 36 -4.88 -12.72 -3.81
CA VAL A 36 -4.19 -12.63 -5.11
C VAL A 36 -2.67 -12.74 -4.91
N ILE A 37 -2.15 -12.13 -3.85
CA ILE A 37 -0.74 -12.17 -3.48
C ILE A 37 -0.29 -13.60 -3.15
N ALA A 38 -1.15 -14.42 -2.56
CA ALA A 38 -0.88 -15.84 -2.37
C ALA A 38 -0.61 -16.61 -3.68
N SER A 39 -1.08 -16.08 -4.82
CA SER A 39 -0.83 -16.62 -6.16
C SER A 39 0.36 -15.98 -6.88
N CYS A 40 1.06 -15.02 -6.26
CA CYS A 40 2.27 -14.44 -6.83
C CYS A 40 3.45 -15.44 -6.82
N PRO A 41 4.43 -15.24 -7.71
CA PRO A 41 5.69 -15.98 -7.64
C PRO A 41 6.41 -15.76 -6.31
N LYS A 42 7.28 -16.71 -5.94
CA LYS A 42 8.13 -16.56 -4.75
C LYS A 42 9.00 -15.31 -4.88
N ASN A 43 9.12 -14.53 -3.80
CA ASN A 43 9.85 -13.27 -3.73
C ASN A 43 9.37 -12.20 -4.72
N CYS A 44 8.06 -12.17 -5.01
CA CYS A 44 7.46 -11.13 -5.84
C CYS A 44 7.63 -9.74 -5.21
N SER A 45 8.10 -8.76 -6.00
CA SER A 45 8.24 -7.36 -5.59
C SER A 45 6.93 -6.57 -5.66
N HIS A 46 5.85 -7.17 -6.18
CA HIS A 46 4.56 -6.54 -6.46
C HIS A 46 4.56 -5.34 -7.43
N ASP A 47 5.72 -5.06 -8.02
CA ASP A 47 5.97 -4.05 -9.06
C ASP A 47 6.65 -4.67 -10.30
N GLU A 48 6.49 -5.98 -10.49
CA GLU A 48 7.03 -6.70 -11.63
C GLU A 48 5.91 -7.12 -12.59
N ALA A 49 6.23 -7.34 -13.86
CA ALA A 49 5.25 -7.74 -14.87
C ALA A 49 4.56 -9.09 -14.53
N THR A 50 5.28 -10.00 -13.87
CA THR A 50 4.82 -11.33 -13.44
C THR A 50 3.93 -11.33 -12.20
N CYS A 51 3.68 -10.18 -11.59
CA CYS A 51 2.82 -10.07 -10.40
C CYS A 51 1.36 -10.43 -10.75
N ALA A 52 0.75 -11.32 -9.95
CA ALA A 52 -0.64 -11.74 -10.13
C ALA A 52 -1.64 -10.55 -10.03
N LEU A 53 -1.26 -9.50 -9.29
CA LEU A 53 -2.06 -8.28 -9.14
C LEU A 53 -2.29 -7.56 -10.48
N ASN A 54 -1.35 -7.66 -11.43
CA ASN A 54 -1.50 -7.05 -12.76
C ASN A 54 -2.64 -7.67 -13.55
N ASN A 55 -2.94 -8.96 -13.32
CA ASN A 55 -4.06 -9.63 -13.95
C ASN A 55 -5.36 -9.37 -13.19
N TYR A 56 -5.29 -9.33 -11.86
CA TYR A 56 -6.45 -9.02 -11.02
C TYR A 56 -7.08 -7.66 -11.37
N VAL A 57 -6.27 -6.61 -11.56
CA VAL A 57 -6.80 -5.28 -11.91
C VAL A 57 -7.44 -5.21 -13.30
N LYS A 58 -7.10 -6.12 -14.23
CA LYS A 58 -7.80 -6.22 -15.52
C LYS A 58 -9.24 -6.68 -15.36
N THR A 59 -9.48 -7.57 -14.40
CA THR A 59 -10.82 -8.09 -14.07
C THR A 59 -11.55 -7.24 -13.03
N SER A 60 -10.82 -6.43 -12.26
CA SER A 60 -11.32 -5.59 -11.18
C SER A 60 -10.75 -4.17 -11.29
N PRO A 61 -11.22 -3.36 -12.27
CA PRO A 61 -10.63 -2.05 -12.58
C PRO A 61 -10.61 -1.08 -11.40
N GLN A 62 -11.59 -1.19 -10.50
CA GLN A 62 -11.68 -0.42 -9.25
C GLN A 62 -10.45 -0.58 -8.35
N ALA A 63 -9.72 -1.68 -8.46
CA ALA A 63 -8.52 -1.95 -7.68
C ALA A 63 -7.25 -1.31 -8.28
N SER A 64 -7.31 -0.77 -9.51
CA SER A 64 -6.13 -0.21 -10.19
C SER A 64 -5.49 0.94 -9.42
N SER A 65 -6.31 1.86 -8.89
CA SER A 65 -5.82 3.00 -8.09
C SER A 65 -5.19 2.55 -6.76
N ARG A 66 -5.69 1.44 -6.19
CA ARG A 66 -5.15 0.83 -4.97
C ARG A 66 -3.82 0.13 -5.25
N LEU A 67 -3.72 -0.63 -6.34
CA LEU A 67 -2.47 -1.26 -6.78
C LEU A 67 -1.38 -0.22 -7.05
N ALA A 68 -1.71 0.86 -7.75
CA ALA A 68 -0.77 1.96 -7.99
C ALA A 68 -0.30 2.62 -6.69
N SER A 69 -1.16 2.68 -5.67
CA SER A 69 -0.78 3.19 -4.35
C SER A 69 0.14 2.23 -3.61
N LEU A 70 -0.13 0.92 -3.65
CA LEU A 70 0.75 -0.11 -3.09
C LEU A 70 2.15 -0.03 -3.71
N GLN A 71 2.25 0.01 -5.04
CA GLN A 71 3.52 0.10 -5.75
C GLN A 71 4.32 1.35 -5.38
N ARG A 72 3.67 2.52 -5.31
CA ARG A 72 4.32 3.76 -4.85
C ARG A 72 4.85 3.65 -3.42
N LEU A 73 4.11 3.04 -2.51
CA LEU A 73 4.55 2.88 -1.11
C LEU A 73 5.75 1.92 -1.01
N LEU A 74 5.74 0.84 -1.79
CA LEU A 74 6.85 -0.12 -1.85
C LEU A 74 8.10 0.51 -2.47
N ASP A 75 7.96 1.36 -3.48
CA ASP A 75 9.07 2.13 -4.06
C ASP A 75 9.61 3.18 -3.09
N SER A 76 8.73 3.92 -2.41
CA SER A 76 9.13 4.95 -1.43
C SER A 76 9.87 4.36 -0.23
N SER A 77 9.58 3.12 0.17
CA SER A 77 10.33 2.39 1.21
C SER A 77 11.78 2.03 0.83
N ARG A 78 12.18 2.29 -0.43
CA ARG A 78 13.54 2.05 -0.94
C ARG A 78 14.47 3.27 -0.78
N GLN A 79 13.97 4.45 -0.40
CA GLN A 79 14.83 5.63 -0.31
C GLN A 79 15.84 5.49 0.84
N GLU A 80 17.09 5.20 0.47
CA GLU A 80 18.26 5.33 1.33
C GLU A 80 18.48 6.81 1.64
N ILE A 81 18.66 7.11 2.93
CA ILE A 81 18.98 8.43 3.47
C ILE A 81 20.31 8.87 2.84
N ILE A 82 20.30 9.96 2.06
CA ILE A 82 21.50 10.72 1.66
C ILE A 82 21.67 11.86 2.65
#